data_AF-A0A914M8Y1-F1
#
_entry.id   AF-A0A914M8Y1-F1
#
_cell.length_a   1.000
_cell.length_b   1.000
_cell.length_c   1.000
_cell.angle_alpha   90.00
_cell.angle_beta   90.00
_cell.angle_gamma   90.00
#
_symmetry.space_group_name_H-M   'P 1'
#
loop_
_entity.id
_entity.type
_entity.pdbx_description
1 polymer ?
#
loop_
_entity_poly.entity_id
_entity_poly.type
_entity_poly.pdbx_seq_one_letter_code
_entity_poly.pdbx_strand_id
1 'polypeptide(L)'
;MKSRISINERKTTQTIVEKVGGKLIEKEEAEAGRVSPSIYLAYFAAMRWPIFIGFIFFLFSQFVLNIVQSLWLTSWSDDNSNITLKEPKMSVGVRFFIYVLVGLGIVLSLGLSNILQIVGAVSASIRLHGPLLDRVLHAPISFFDTTPLGRILNRFGKEFDVVDLRLASTFRMLGFSLLMVLQVFILISLSMPIFIVLIVPTVLFYLLILHYFIPTSRQLQRLTSVTRSPLYNLFAETINGTTSIRAYGVVQTFFSHFCSKLDIQIGCRYLKIIDRGRL
;
A
#
# COMPACT_ATOMS: atom_id res chain seq x y z
N MET A 1 -7.67 -56.12 10.62
CA MET A 1 -6.43 -55.69 9.92
C MET A 1 -6.61 -55.50 8.40
N LYS A 2 -7.40 -56.32 7.69
CA LYS A 2 -7.67 -56.17 6.24
C LYS A 2 -8.48 -54.93 5.81
N SER A 3 -9.21 -54.27 6.72
CA SER A 3 -10.02 -53.08 6.40
C SER A 3 -9.24 -51.77 6.36
N ARG A 4 -8.09 -51.66 7.04
CA ARG A 4 -7.27 -50.42 7.00
C ARG A 4 -6.37 -50.35 5.76
N ILE A 5 -6.03 -51.49 5.18
CA ILE A 5 -5.18 -51.57 3.98
C ILE A 5 -5.96 -51.14 2.73
N SER A 6 -7.23 -51.55 2.60
CA SER A 6 -8.09 -51.16 1.47
C SER A 6 -8.51 -49.69 1.48
N ILE A 7 -8.55 -49.04 2.64
CA ILE A 7 -8.81 -47.59 2.75
C ILE A 7 -7.58 -46.77 2.33
N ASN A 8 -6.37 -47.27 2.63
CA ASN A 8 -5.13 -46.60 2.25
C ASN A 8 -4.88 -46.73 0.74
N GLU A 9 -5.12 -47.90 0.15
CA GLU A 9 -5.07 -48.09 -1.30
C GLU A 9 -6.09 -47.21 -2.03
N ARG A 10 -7.34 -47.08 -1.53
CA ARG A 10 -8.34 -46.18 -2.14
C ARG A 10 -7.95 -44.70 -2.04
N LYS A 11 -7.31 -44.26 -0.94
CA LYS A 11 -6.79 -42.88 -0.83
C LYS A 11 -5.61 -42.66 -1.76
N THR A 12 -4.68 -43.60 -1.86
CA THR A 12 -3.54 -43.52 -2.77
C THR A 12 -4.00 -43.55 -4.22
N THR A 13 -4.95 -44.40 -4.58
CA THR A 13 -5.56 -44.44 -5.92
C THR A 13 -6.40 -43.19 -6.22
N GLN A 14 -7.14 -42.62 -5.26
CA GLN A 14 -7.83 -41.32 -5.47
C GLN A 14 -6.85 -40.16 -5.67
N THR A 15 -5.74 -40.14 -4.92
CA THR A 15 -4.68 -39.12 -5.08
C THR A 15 -3.96 -39.26 -6.43
N ILE A 16 -3.79 -40.50 -6.93
CA ILE A 16 -3.19 -40.77 -8.23
C ILE A 16 -4.18 -40.47 -9.37
N VAL A 17 -5.47 -40.78 -9.23
CA VAL A 17 -6.50 -40.50 -10.25
C VAL A 17 -6.78 -38.99 -10.37
N GLU A 18 -6.74 -38.22 -9.28
CA GLU A 18 -6.78 -36.74 -9.36
C GLU A 18 -5.56 -36.15 -10.07
N LYS A 19 -4.41 -36.83 -10.05
CA LYS A 19 -3.21 -36.44 -10.82
C LYS A 19 -3.28 -36.77 -12.32
N VAL A 20 -4.14 -37.71 -12.73
CA VAL A 20 -4.31 -38.12 -14.14
C VAL A 20 -5.30 -37.21 -14.90
N GLY A 21 -6.20 -36.51 -14.19
CA GLY A 21 -7.03 -35.43 -14.74
C GLY A 21 -6.26 -34.12 -14.84
N GLY A 22 -5.38 -34.01 -15.83
CA GLY A 22 -4.41 -32.92 -16.02
C GLY A 22 -4.89 -31.50 -15.64
N LYS A 23 -4.61 -31.10 -14.40
CA LYS A 23 -4.45 -29.70 -14.02
C LYS A 23 -2.96 -29.42 -13.90
N LEU A 24 -2.35 -29.08 -15.03
CA LEU A 24 -0.94 -28.65 -15.12
C LEU A 24 -0.73 -27.28 -14.46
N ILE A 25 -1.80 -26.49 -14.27
CA ILE A 25 -1.74 -25.16 -13.69
C ILE A 25 -1.92 -25.25 -12.18
N GLU A 26 -0.83 -25.02 -11.45
CA GLU A 26 -0.84 -24.89 -10.00
C GLU A 26 -1.73 -23.69 -9.60
N LYS A 27 -2.72 -23.94 -8.74
CA LYS A 27 -3.56 -22.88 -8.18
C LYS A 27 -2.69 -22.00 -7.30
N GLU A 28 -2.73 -20.70 -7.55
CA GLU A 28 -1.96 -19.71 -6.82
C GLU A 28 -2.29 -19.75 -5.32
N GLU A 29 -1.35 -20.23 -4.51
CA GLU A 29 -1.43 -20.13 -3.06
C GLU A 29 -1.15 -18.67 -2.68
N ALA A 30 -2.22 -17.90 -2.46
CA ALA A 30 -2.09 -16.62 -1.78
C ALA A 30 -1.68 -16.90 -0.33
N GLU A 31 -0.44 -16.57 0.06
CA GLU A 31 -0.01 -16.63 1.46
C GLU A 31 -1.02 -15.87 2.33
N ALA A 32 -1.77 -16.61 3.14
CA ALA A 32 -2.80 -16.06 4.00
C ALA A 32 -2.14 -15.57 5.30
N GLY A 33 -1.83 -14.28 5.41
CA GLY A 33 -1.21 -13.77 6.64
C GLY A 33 -0.87 -12.28 6.68
N ARG A 34 -0.30 -11.86 7.81
CA ARG A 34 0.36 -10.56 7.97
C ARG A 34 1.69 -10.61 7.22
N VAL A 35 1.98 -9.60 6.40
CA VAL A 35 3.26 -9.50 5.68
C VAL A 35 4.39 -9.44 6.70
N SER A 36 5.38 -10.32 6.54
CA SER A 36 6.55 -10.37 7.41
C SER A 36 7.34 -9.07 7.35
N PRO A 37 7.79 -8.50 8.49
CA PRO A 37 8.56 -7.26 8.51
C PRO A 37 9.88 -7.35 7.73
N SER A 38 10.43 -8.56 7.60
CA SER A 38 11.60 -8.85 6.77
C SER A 38 11.42 -8.45 5.30
N ILE A 39 10.21 -8.55 4.75
CA ILE A 39 9.94 -8.19 3.35
C ILE A 39 10.08 -6.68 3.14
N TYR A 40 9.63 -5.88 4.10
CA TYR A 40 9.81 -4.43 4.06
C TYR A 40 11.28 -4.03 4.20
N LEU A 41 12.02 -4.70 5.09
CA LEU A 41 13.46 -4.51 5.23
C LEU A 41 14.23 -4.88 3.94
N ALA A 42 13.82 -5.95 3.25
CA ALA A 42 14.41 -6.32 1.96
C ALA A 42 14.17 -5.25 0.89
N TYR A 43 12.96 -4.65 0.86
CA TYR A 43 12.66 -3.53 -0.04
C TYR A 43 13.55 -2.30 0.25
N PHE A 44 13.70 -1.92 1.52
CA PHE A 44 14.57 -0.79 1.88
C PHE A 44 16.05 -1.08 1.66
N ALA A 45 16.49 -2.34 1.78
CA ALA A 45 17.83 -2.76 1.40
C ALA A 45 18.04 -2.63 -0.12
N ALA A 46 17.02 -2.95 -0.94
CA ALA A 46 17.04 -2.73 -2.38
C ALA A 46 17.10 -1.23 -2.74
N MET A 47 16.47 -0.36 -1.96
CA MET A 47 16.51 1.10 -2.12
C MET A 47 17.92 1.72 -1.90
N ARG A 48 18.85 0.97 -1.30
CA ARG A 48 20.15 1.40 -0.73
C ARG A 48 19.97 2.16 0.58
N TRP A 49 20.58 1.62 1.65
CA TRP A 49 20.61 2.22 2.98
C TRP A 49 20.94 3.72 3.03
N PRO A 50 21.97 4.26 2.35
CA PRO A 50 22.26 5.70 2.43
C PRO A 50 21.13 6.58 1.86
N ILE A 51 20.45 6.14 0.81
CA ILE A 51 19.33 6.89 0.20
C ILE A 51 18.14 6.87 1.15
N PHE A 52 17.85 5.71 1.74
CA PHE A 52 16.78 5.56 2.72
C PHE A 52 17.03 6.39 3.99
N ILE A 53 18.25 6.35 4.53
CA ILE A 53 18.64 7.16 5.69
C ILE A 53 18.54 8.66 5.37
N GLY A 54 19.02 9.09 4.20
CA GLY A 54 18.87 10.46 3.74
C GLY A 54 17.39 10.88 3.64
N PHE A 55 16.55 10.03 3.07
CA PHE A 55 15.10 10.28 2.98
C PHE A 55 14.47 10.50 4.35
N ILE A 56 14.76 9.62 5.33
CA ILE A 56 14.26 9.74 6.70
C ILE A 56 14.82 11.00 7.38
N PHE A 57 16.10 11.32 7.17
CA PHE A 57 16.72 12.52 7.72
C PHE A 57 16.03 13.80 7.23
N PHE A 58 15.79 13.95 5.92
CA PHE A 58 15.12 15.13 5.39
C PHE A 58 13.63 15.19 5.76
N LEU A 59 12.98 14.03 5.89
CA LEU A 59 11.61 13.95 6.39
C LEU A 59 11.52 14.43 7.86
N PHE A 60 12.47 14.02 8.70
CA PHE A 60 12.54 14.46 10.09
C PHE A 60 12.98 15.92 10.24
N SER A 61 13.94 16.37 9.42
CA SER A 61 14.36 17.77 9.33
C SER A 61 13.17 18.68 9.01
N GLN A 62 12.35 18.28 8.03
CA GLN A 62 11.12 18.99 7.70
C GLN A 62 10.19 19.09 8.94
N PHE A 63 9.98 17.99 9.67
CA PHE A 63 9.16 17.99 10.89
C PHE A 63 9.69 18.96 11.95
N VAL A 64 10.99 18.94 12.24
CA VAL A 64 11.62 19.84 13.22
C VAL A 64 11.49 21.29 12.80
N LEU A 65 11.80 21.61 11.54
CA LEU A 65 11.72 22.98 11.03
C LEU A 65 10.28 23.53 11.08
N ASN A 66 9.27 22.70 10.84
CA ASN A 66 7.87 23.11 10.97
C ASN A 66 7.51 23.46 12.43
N ILE A 67 7.99 22.70 13.42
CA ILE A 67 7.81 23.03 14.84
C ILE A 67 8.53 24.34 15.17
N VAL A 68 9.79 24.49 14.76
CA VAL A 68 10.58 25.70 14.98
C VAL A 68 9.89 26.93 14.38
N GLN A 69 9.38 26.82 13.15
CA GLN A 69 8.65 27.91 12.49
C GLN A 69 7.38 28.30 13.27
N SER A 70 6.62 27.31 13.76
CA SER A 70 5.42 27.56 14.55
C SER A 70 5.74 28.25 15.88
N LEU A 71 6.75 27.76 16.61
CA LEU A 71 7.16 28.34 17.90
C LEU A 71 7.74 29.75 17.73
N TRP A 72 8.50 29.97 16.65
CA TRP A 72 9.02 31.30 16.30
C TRP A 72 7.87 32.29 16.05
N LEU A 73 6.84 31.87 15.31
CA LEU A 73 5.67 32.69 15.06
C LEU A 73 4.88 32.98 16.34
N THR A 74 4.72 31.99 17.23
CA THR A 74 4.10 32.19 18.55
C THR A 74 4.85 33.23 19.37
N SER A 75 6.17 33.11 19.49
CA SER A 75 6.99 34.09 20.23
C SER A 75 6.92 35.49 19.60
N TRP A 76 6.89 35.60 18.27
CA TRP A 76 6.73 36.89 17.60
C TRP A 76 5.35 37.50 17.90
N SER A 77 4.28 36.70 17.88
CA SER A 77 2.92 37.16 18.21
C SER A 77 2.82 37.66 19.65
N ASP A 78 3.39 36.95 20.61
CA ASP A 78 3.34 37.32 22.03
C ASP A 78 4.06 38.65 22.28
N ASP A 79 5.24 38.84 21.68
CA ASP A 79 5.98 40.10 21.77
C ASP A 79 5.23 41.28 21.12
N ASN A 80 4.44 41.02 20.07
CA ASN A 80 3.62 42.05 19.41
C ASN A 80 2.38 42.41 20.23
N SER A 81 1.85 41.48 21.02
CA SER A 81 0.71 41.74 21.91
C SER A 81 1.10 42.55 23.15
N ASN A 82 2.34 42.44 23.61
CA ASN A 82 2.87 43.10 24.82
C ASN A 82 3.47 44.51 24.56
N ILE A 83 3.27 45.08 23.35
CA ILE A 83 3.84 46.38 22.92
C ILE A 83 3.44 47.55 23.83
N THR A 84 2.40 47.42 24.65
CA THR A 84 1.97 48.50 25.55
C THR A 84 2.94 48.82 26.69
N LEU A 85 3.94 47.97 27.00
CA LEU A 85 4.81 48.16 28.18
C LEU A 85 6.32 47.92 27.97
N LYS A 86 6.79 47.50 26.78
CA LYS A 86 8.24 47.28 26.55
C LYS A 86 8.63 47.52 25.09
N GLU A 87 9.72 48.26 24.90
CA GLU A 87 10.41 48.41 23.62
C GLU A 87 10.68 47.02 22.98
N PRO A 88 10.43 46.85 21.66
CA PRO A 88 10.65 45.58 21.00
C PRO A 88 12.14 45.21 21.03
N LYS A 89 12.48 44.07 21.65
CA LYS A 89 13.86 43.57 21.79
C LYS A 89 14.59 43.33 20.46
N MET A 90 13.87 43.22 19.34
CA MET A 90 14.43 42.92 18.02
C MET A 90 13.58 43.56 16.92
N SER A 91 14.23 44.11 15.88
CA SER A 91 13.54 44.74 14.74
C SER A 91 12.66 43.73 13.99
N VAL A 92 11.47 44.19 13.58
CA VAL A 92 10.49 43.40 12.82
C VAL A 92 11.10 42.79 11.55
N GLY A 93 12.00 43.51 10.89
CA GLY A 93 12.68 43.03 9.68
C GLY A 93 13.55 41.79 9.92
N VAL A 94 14.23 41.71 11.08
CA VAL A 94 15.08 40.56 11.43
C VAL A 94 14.22 39.32 11.70
N ARG A 95 13.08 39.49 12.41
CA ARG A 95 12.15 38.38 12.70
C ARG A 95 11.52 37.81 11.43
N PHE A 96 11.12 38.69 10.51
CA PHE A 96 10.59 38.30 9.22
C PHE A 96 11.64 37.56 8.38
N PHE A 97 12.88 38.04 8.36
CA PHE A 97 13.96 37.38 7.64
C PHE A 97 14.23 35.95 8.15
N ILE A 98 14.28 35.76 9.47
CA ILE A 98 14.44 34.43 10.08
C ILE A 98 13.28 33.51 9.72
N TYR A 99 12.04 34.01 9.77
CA TYR A 99 10.86 33.24 9.39
C TYR A 99 10.91 32.76 7.93
N VAL A 100 11.30 33.65 7.01
CA VAL A 100 11.47 33.29 5.59
C VAL A 100 12.60 32.28 5.40
N LEU A 101 13.72 32.44 6.12
CA LEU A 101 14.85 31.52 6.05
C LEU A 101 14.47 30.10 6.51
N VAL A 102 13.73 29.98 7.62
CA VAL A 102 13.21 28.69 8.10
C VAL A 102 12.23 28.09 7.09
N GLY A 103 11.35 28.92 6.51
CA GLY A 103 10.43 28.51 5.45
C GLY A 103 11.14 27.95 4.21
N LEU A 104 12.22 28.61 3.77
CA LEU A 104 13.06 28.11 2.68
C LEU A 104 13.71 26.76 3.04
N GLY A 105 14.19 26.60 4.28
CA GLY A 105 14.72 25.33 4.78
C GLY A 105 13.70 24.19 4.74
N ILE A 106 12.42 24.47 5.00
CA ILE A 106 11.33 23.50 4.91
C ILE A 106 11.10 23.07 3.46
N VAL A 107 11.02 24.03 2.53
CA VAL A 107 10.83 23.74 1.09
C VAL A 107 12.00 22.94 0.54
N LEU A 108 13.23 23.28 0.92
CA LEU A 108 14.43 22.53 0.54
C LEU A 108 14.42 21.11 1.10
N SER A 109 14.09 20.94 2.38
CA SER A 109 13.98 19.62 3.03
C SER A 109 12.91 18.75 2.36
N LEU A 110 11.74 19.34 2.04
CA LEU A 110 10.67 18.68 1.31
C LEU A 110 11.15 18.23 -0.08
N GLY A 111 11.75 19.14 -0.85
CA GLY A 111 12.24 18.84 -2.20
C GLY A 111 13.26 17.70 -2.20
N LEU A 112 14.22 17.75 -1.29
CA LEU A 112 15.27 16.75 -1.20
C LEU A 112 14.75 15.39 -0.71
N SER A 113 13.81 15.38 0.24
CA SER A 113 13.09 14.17 0.66
C SER A 113 12.35 13.51 -0.52
N ASN A 114 11.64 14.30 -1.35
CA ASN A 114 10.95 13.78 -2.54
C ASN A 114 11.92 13.22 -3.57
N ILE A 115 13.02 13.91 -3.86
CA ILE A 115 14.04 13.44 -4.81
C ILE A 115 14.64 12.11 -4.32
N LEU A 116 15.04 12.01 -3.05
CA LEU A 116 15.61 10.79 -2.48
C LEU A 116 14.62 9.62 -2.50
N GLN A 117 13.33 9.89 -2.26
CA GLN A 117 12.29 8.88 -2.38
C GLN A 117 12.19 8.35 -3.82
N ILE A 118 12.13 9.23 -4.82
CA ILE A 118 12.02 8.84 -6.24
C ILE A 118 13.25 8.06 -6.68
N VAL A 119 14.46 8.57 -6.39
CA VAL A 119 15.72 7.91 -6.74
C VAL A 119 15.83 6.55 -6.06
N GLY A 120 15.41 6.46 -4.80
CA GLY A 120 15.40 5.19 -4.10
C GLY A 120 14.37 4.21 -4.66
N ALA A 121 13.17 4.65 -5.00
CA ALA A 121 12.14 3.79 -5.62
C ALA A 121 12.64 3.20 -6.96
N VAL A 122 13.26 4.03 -7.80
CA VAL A 122 13.90 3.58 -9.05
C VAL A 122 15.05 2.61 -8.77
N SER A 123 15.88 2.89 -7.77
CA SER A 123 16.98 1.99 -7.38
C SER A 123 16.46 0.62 -6.90
N ALA A 124 15.38 0.61 -6.12
CA ALA A 124 14.73 -0.61 -5.66
C ALA A 124 14.13 -1.40 -6.84
N SER A 125 13.44 -0.72 -7.76
CA SER A 125 12.89 -1.31 -8.98
C SER A 125 13.96 -2.07 -9.78
N ILE A 126 15.07 -1.40 -10.10
CA ILE A 126 16.15 -1.99 -10.89
C ILE A 126 16.76 -3.22 -10.19
N ARG A 127 16.96 -3.14 -8.87
CA ARG A 127 17.57 -4.22 -8.08
C ARG A 127 16.63 -5.39 -7.80
N LEU A 128 15.31 -5.18 -7.88
CA LEU A 128 14.33 -6.25 -7.78
C LEU A 128 14.08 -6.87 -9.16
N HIS A 129 14.03 -6.06 -10.22
CA HIS A 129 13.73 -6.50 -11.58
C HIS A 129 14.86 -7.33 -12.19
N GLY A 130 16.11 -6.87 -12.06
CA GLY A 130 17.27 -7.54 -12.68
C GLY A 130 17.42 -9.02 -12.25
N PRO A 131 17.54 -9.31 -10.94
CA PRO A 131 17.64 -10.68 -10.45
C PRO A 131 16.40 -11.53 -10.70
N LEU A 132 15.20 -10.92 -10.73
CA LEU A 132 13.98 -11.65 -11.08
C LEU A 132 14.02 -12.09 -12.54
N LEU A 133 14.38 -11.18 -13.45
CA LEU A 133 14.50 -11.48 -14.87
C LEU A 133 15.55 -12.58 -15.11
N ASP A 134 16.71 -12.44 -14.47
CA ASP A 134 17.80 -13.44 -14.56
C ASP A 134 17.34 -14.83 -14.12
N ARG A 135 16.66 -14.94 -12.99
CA ARG A 135 16.13 -16.22 -12.48
C ARG A 135 15.04 -16.82 -13.35
N VAL A 136 14.18 -15.98 -13.94
CA VAL A 136 13.13 -16.46 -14.85
C VAL A 136 13.75 -16.98 -16.14
N LEU A 137 14.75 -16.29 -16.71
CA LEU A 137 15.41 -16.73 -17.95
C LEU A 137 16.19 -18.04 -17.77
N HIS A 138 16.74 -18.30 -16.58
CA HIS A 138 17.45 -19.54 -16.25
C HIS A 138 16.56 -20.63 -15.63
N ALA A 139 15.24 -20.41 -15.56
CA ALA A 139 14.32 -21.41 -15.02
C ALA A 139 14.21 -22.64 -15.95
N PRO A 140 14.06 -23.86 -15.40
CA PRO A 140 13.87 -25.06 -16.22
C PRO A 140 12.56 -24.97 -17.02
N ILE A 141 12.49 -25.67 -18.16
CA ILE A 141 11.28 -25.70 -19.01
C ILE A 141 10.04 -26.14 -18.22
N SER A 142 10.21 -27.04 -17.23
CA SER A 142 9.12 -27.46 -16.33
C SER A 142 8.44 -26.30 -15.60
N PHE A 143 9.17 -25.22 -15.26
CA PHE A 143 8.58 -24.02 -14.65
C PHE A 143 7.61 -23.32 -15.60
N PHE A 144 7.93 -23.27 -16.90
CA PHE A 144 7.08 -22.65 -17.92
C PHE A 144 5.87 -23.52 -18.29
N ASP A 145 5.99 -24.84 -18.16
CA ASP A 145 4.88 -25.77 -18.38
C ASP A 145 3.85 -25.72 -17.23
N THR A 146 4.30 -25.49 -15.99
CA THR A 146 3.41 -25.39 -14.81
C THR A 146 2.89 -23.98 -14.55
N THR A 147 3.62 -22.96 -15.01
CA THR A 147 3.31 -21.55 -14.73
C THR A 147 2.70 -20.87 -15.96
N PRO A 148 1.44 -20.43 -15.93
CA PRO A 148 0.82 -19.81 -17.08
C PRO A 148 1.54 -18.51 -17.45
N LEU A 149 1.80 -18.29 -18.74
CA LEU A 149 2.50 -17.10 -19.25
C LEU A 149 1.91 -15.77 -18.71
N GLY A 150 0.58 -15.71 -18.57
CA GLY A 150 -0.11 -14.55 -18.01
C GLY A 150 0.29 -14.21 -16.55
N ARG A 151 0.70 -15.19 -15.75
CA ARG A 151 1.19 -14.96 -14.38
C ARG A 151 2.56 -14.29 -14.39
N ILE A 152 3.45 -14.75 -15.27
CA ILE A 152 4.77 -14.14 -15.46
C ILE A 152 4.62 -12.70 -15.92
N LEU A 153 3.74 -12.45 -16.90
CA LEU A 153 3.45 -11.09 -17.37
C LEU A 153 2.85 -10.19 -16.30
N ASN A 154 1.93 -10.71 -15.47
CA ASN A 154 1.33 -9.94 -14.38
C ASN A 154 2.36 -9.59 -13.29
N ARG A 155 3.34 -10.47 -13.02
CA ARG A 155 4.48 -10.19 -12.12
C ARG A 155 5.34 -9.05 -12.66
N PHE A 156 5.80 -9.12 -13.91
CA PHE A 156 6.65 -8.07 -14.49
C PHE A 156 5.93 -6.75 -14.79
N GLY A 157 4.63 -6.78 -15.07
CA GLY A 157 3.86 -5.58 -15.36
C GLY A 157 3.22 -4.99 -14.10
N LYS A 158 2.15 -5.62 -13.63
CA LYS A 158 1.25 -5.04 -12.63
C LYS A 158 1.85 -5.06 -11.22
N GLU A 159 2.60 -6.09 -10.86
CA GLU A 159 3.22 -6.14 -9.53
C GLU A 159 4.39 -5.17 -9.42
N PHE A 160 5.20 -5.02 -10.48
CA PHE A 160 6.24 -3.97 -10.53
C PHE A 160 5.65 -2.56 -10.52
N ASP A 161 4.53 -2.29 -11.20
CA ASP A 161 3.83 -0.99 -11.09
C ASP A 161 3.48 -0.65 -9.62
N VAL A 162 3.07 -1.64 -8.84
CA VAL A 162 2.78 -1.46 -7.41
C VAL A 162 4.07 -1.19 -6.61
N VAL A 163 5.14 -1.94 -6.87
CA VAL A 163 6.44 -1.80 -6.17
C VAL A 163 7.10 -0.44 -6.49
N ASP A 164 6.99 0.00 -7.73
CA ASP A 164 7.71 1.17 -8.25
C ASP A 164 6.99 2.48 -7.90
N LEU A 165 5.66 2.50 -8.03
CA LEU A 165 4.88 3.72 -7.83
C LEU A 165 4.15 3.74 -6.49
N ARG A 166 3.36 2.70 -6.20
CA ARG A 166 2.47 2.73 -5.03
C ARG A 166 3.20 2.54 -3.72
N LEU A 167 4.15 1.61 -3.64
CA LEU A 167 4.76 1.24 -2.37
C LEU A 167 5.55 2.40 -1.77
N ALA A 168 6.46 2.99 -2.55
CA ALA A 168 7.22 4.17 -2.14
C ALA A 168 6.31 5.34 -1.75
N SER A 169 5.31 5.65 -2.58
CA SER A 169 4.36 6.75 -2.32
C SER A 169 3.56 6.54 -1.03
N THR A 170 3.08 5.32 -0.80
CA THR A 170 2.33 4.96 0.41
C THR A 170 3.20 5.10 1.66
N PHE A 171 4.48 4.68 1.61
CA PHE A 171 5.41 4.84 2.72
C PHE A 171 5.66 6.31 3.07
N ARG A 172 5.90 7.18 2.07
CA ARG A 172 6.05 8.61 2.34
C ARG A 172 4.77 9.18 2.93
N MET A 173 3.61 8.87 2.35
CA MET A 173 2.33 9.39 2.83
C MET A 173 2.08 8.97 4.29
N LEU A 174 2.40 7.72 4.64
CA LEU A 174 2.32 7.23 6.02
C LEU A 174 3.28 7.98 6.95
N GLY A 175 4.56 8.12 6.58
CA GLY A 175 5.54 8.83 7.39
C GLY A 175 5.18 10.31 7.60
N PHE A 176 4.77 10.99 6.53
CA PHE A 176 4.34 12.38 6.58
C PHE A 176 3.09 12.56 7.46
N SER A 177 2.08 11.69 7.30
CA SER A 177 0.84 11.77 8.09
C SER A 177 1.11 11.52 9.58
N LEU A 178 1.96 10.55 9.93
CA LEU A 178 2.33 10.28 11.31
C LEU A 178 3.07 11.47 11.94
N LEU A 179 4.05 12.04 11.24
CA LEU A 179 4.80 13.20 11.73
C LEU A 179 3.90 14.44 11.86
N MET A 180 2.95 14.64 10.95
CA MET A 180 2.00 15.75 11.02
C MET A 180 1.07 15.62 12.25
N VAL A 181 0.56 14.41 12.53
CA VAL A 181 -0.25 14.17 13.74
C VAL A 181 0.58 14.40 15.01
N LEU A 182 1.82 13.89 15.05
CA LEU A 182 2.73 14.14 16.16
C LEU A 182 3.02 15.63 16.35
N GLN A 183 3.22 16.37 15.25
CA GLN A 183 3.47 17.81 15.29
C GLN A 183 2.30 18.55 15.95
N VAL A 184 1.06 18.25 15.54
CA VAL A 184 -0.14 18.86 16.11
C VAL A 184 -0.25 18.55 17.60
N PHE A 185 -0.04 17.30 18.00
CA PHE A 185 -0.07 16.91 19.42
C PHE A 185 1.00 17.63 20.25
N ILE A 186 2.21 17.76 19.73
CA ILE A 186 3.30 18.48 20.43
C ILE A 186 2.93 19.96 20.59
N LEU A 187 2.51 20.64 19.52
CA LEU A 187 2.18 22.07 19.57
C LEU A 187 1.00 22.36 20.50
N ILE A 188 -0.06 21.54 20.45
CA ILE A 188 -1.22 21.72 21.35
C ILE A 188 -0.80 21.46 22.80
N SER A 189 0.01 20.42 23.06
CA SER A 189 0.46 20.11 24.43
C SER A 189 1.37 21.20 25.01
N LEU A 190 2.19 21.86 24.18
CA LEU A 190 2.99 23.02 24.59
C LEU A 190 2.11 24.23 24.93
N SER A 191 1.03 24.45 24.19
CA SER A 191 0.08 25.54 24.44
C SER A 191 -0.81 25.28 25.67
N MET A 192 -1.32 24.05 25.81
CA MET A 192 -2.25 23.64 26.87
C MET A 192 -1.88 22.26 27.43
N PRO A 193 -1.05 22.18 28.49
CA PRO A 193 -0.55 20.90 29.02
C PRO A 193 -1.64 19.93 29.49
N ILE A 194 -2.78 20.45 29.96
CA ILE A 194 -3.92 19.62 30.39
C ILE A 194 -4.52 18.79 29.25
N PHE A 195 -4.28 19.20 27.99
CA PHE A 195 -4.79 18.52 26.80
C PHE A 195 -4.18 17.11 26.61
N ILE A 196 -3.03 16.81 27.24
CA ILE A 196 -2.40 15.48 27.21
C ILE A 196 -3.37 14.40 27.69
N VAL A 197 -4.22 14.71 28.68
CA VAL A 197 -5.24 13.80 29.20
C VAL A 197 -6.25 13.41 28.12
N LEU A 198 -6.54 14.29 27.16
CA LEU A 198 -7.46 14.03 26.05
C LEU A 198 -6.81 13.27 24.90
N ILE A 199 -5.48 13.37 24.73
CA ILE A 199 -4.74 12.63 23.68
C ILE A 199 -4.83 11.12 23.92
N VAL A 200 -4.68 10.67 25.17
CA VAL A 200 -4.69 9.24 25.51
C VAL A 200 -5.98 8.51 25.07
N PRO A 201 -7.21 8.96 25.43
CA PRO A 201 -8.43 8.32 24.98
C PRO A 201 -8.63 8.45 23.46
N THR A 202 -8.17 9.55 22.85
CA THR A 202 -8.25 9.74 21.39
C THR A 202 -7.40 8.70 20.64
N VAL A 203 -6.16 8.48 21.09
CA VAL A 203 -5.27 7.46 20.51
C VAL A 203 -5.83 6.06 20.73
N LEU A 204 -6.37 5.77 21.92
CA LEU A 204 -6.98 4.48 22.21
C LEU A 204 -8.19 4.21 21.30
N PHE A 205 -9.07 5.20 21.15
CA PHE A 205 -10.22 5.11 20.24
C PHE A 205 -9.77 4.89 18.79
N TYR A 206 -8.74 5.60 18.34
CA TYR A 206 -8.15 5.38 17.02
C TYR A 206 -7.60 3.96 16.84
N LEU A 207 -6.90 3.41 17.85
CA LEU A 207 -6.39 2.05 17.82
C LEU A 207 -7.51 1.00 17.77
N LEU A 208 -8.64 1.23 18.45
CA LEU A 208 -9.82 0.37 18.38
C LEU A 208 -10.42 0.37 16.97
N ILE A 209 -10.59 1.56 16.37
CA ILE A 209 -11.05 1.69 14.98
C ILE A 209 -10.10 0.94 14.05
N LEU A 210 -8.79 1.15 14.21
CA LEU A 210 -7.77 0.53 13.36
C LEU A 210 -7.81 -1.01 13.46
N HIS A 211 -8.00 -1.54 14.68
CA HIS A 211 -8.10 -2.97 14.93
C HIS A 211 -9.31 -3.60 14.21
N TYR A 212 -10.44 -2.90 14.15
CA TYR A 212 -11.65 -3.39 13.47
C TYR A 212 -11.61 -3.16 11.95
N PHE A 213 -11.06 -2.03 11.52
CA PHE A 213 -11.06 -1.61 10.11
C PHE A 213 -10.07 -2.40 9.26
N ILE A 214 -8.84 -2.66 9.75
CA ILE A 214 -7.81 -3.36 8.96
C ILE A 214 -8.27 -4.76 8.50
N PRO A 215 -8.79 -5.65 9.37
CA PRO A 215 -9.24 -6.97 8.96
C PRO A 215 -10.39 -6.91 7.96
N THR A 216 -11.37 -6.02 8.20
CA THR A 216 -12.55 -5.82 7.35
C THR A 216 -12.15 -5.35 5.96
N SER A 217 -11.35 -4.28 5.88
CA SER A 217 -10.85 -3.73 4.61
C SER A 217 -10.04 -4.77 3.83
N ARG A 218 -9.21 -5.57 4.52
CA ARG A 218 -8.43 -6.65 3.89
C ARG A 218 -9.31 -7.76 3.33
N GLN A 219 -10.34 -8.19 4.06
CA GLN A 219 -11.31 -9.19 3.58
C GLN A 219 -12.09 -8.68 2.37
N LEU A 220 -12.47 -7.40 2.39
CA LEU A 220 -13.22 -6.76 1.31
C LEU A 220 -12.37 -6.59 0.04
N GLN A 221 -11.10 -6.21 0.21
CA GLN A 221 -10.08 -6.23 -0.86
C GLN A 221 -9.93 -7.64 -1.44
N ARG A 222 -9.87 -8.68 -0.60
CA ARG A 222 -9.78 -10.08 -1.02
C ARG A 222 -11.01 -10.49 -1.83
N LEU A 223 -12.22 -10.19 -1.33
CA LEU A 223 -13.48 -10.50 -2.02
C LEU A 223 -13.50 -9.86 -3.41
N THR A 224 -13.17 -8.56 -3.48
CA THR A 224 -13.10 -7.80 -4.74
C THR A 224 -12.08 -8.39 -5.73
N SER A 225 -10.95 -8.92 -5.25
CA SER A 225 -9.94 -9.56 -6.10
C SER A 225 -10.41 -10.92 -6.61
N VAL A 226 -11.06 -11.73 -5.77
CA VAL A 226 -11.55 -13.08 -6.12
C VAL A 226 -12.69 -13.00 -7.13
N THR A 227 -13.64 -12.08 -6.96
CA THR A 227 -14.78 -11.92 -7.88
C THR A 227 -14.39 -11.36 -9.25
N ARG A 228 -13.22 -10.71 -9.35
CA ARG A 228 -12.73 -10.09 -10.61
C ARG A 228 -12.26 -11.11 -11.64
N SER A 229 -11.63 -12.21 -11.22
CA SER A 229 -11.06 -13.19 -12.16
C SER A 229 -12.14 -13.94 -12.97
N PRO A 230 -13.23 -14.47 -12.37
CA PRO A 230 -14.31 -15.12 -13.11
C PRO A 230 -14.97 -14.21 -14.16
N LEU A 231 -15.08 -12.90 -13.88
CA LEU A 231 -15.65 -11.93 -14.80
C LEU A 231 -14.80 -11.77 -16.06
N TYR A 232 -13.47 -11.66 -15.92
CA TYR A 232 -12.57 -11.59 -17.06
C TYR A 232 -12.49 -12.90 -17.84
N ASN A 233 -12.54 -14.04 -17.17
CA ASN A 233 -12.56 -15.33 -17.84
C ASN A 233 -13.82 -15.49 -18.69
N LEU A 234 -15.00 -15.15 -18.15
CA LEU A 234 -16.26 -15.19 -18.91
C LEU A 234 -16.22 -14.22 -20.11
N PHE A 235 -15.63 -13.03 -19.93
CA PHE A 235 -15.47 -12.07 -21.01
C PHE A 235 -14.55 -12.60 -22.12
N ALA A 236 -13.41 -13.19 -21.77
CA ALA A 236 -12.48 -13.78 -22.72
C ALA A 236 -13.09 -15.00 -23.45
N GLU A 237 -13.80 -15.86 -22.73
CA GLU A 237 -14.53 -17.00 -23.30
C GLU A 237 -15.62 -16.52 -24.27
N THR A 238 -16.33 -15.43 -23.94
CA THR A 238 -17.32 -14.84 -24.83
C THR A 238 -16.70 -14.30 -26.11
N ILE A 239 -15.54 -13.61 -26.03
CA ILE A 239 -14.82 -13.10 -27.21
C ILE A 239 -14.39 -14.26 -28.11
N ASN A 240 -13.72 -15.27 -27.54
CA ASN A 240 -13.23 -16.42 -28.29
C ASN A 240 -14.37 -17.28 -28.86
N GLY A 241 -15.49 -17.37 -28.14
CA GLY A 241 -16.67 -18.16 -28.50
C GLY A 241 -17.74 -17.39 -29.28
N THR A 242 -17.48 -16.16 -29.72
CA THR A 242 -18.52 -15.27 -30.30
C THR A 242 -19.29 -15.92 -31.45
N THR A 243 -18.61 -16.65 -32.34
CA THR A 243 -19.22 -17.35 -33.48
C THR A 243 -20.16 -18.47 -33.02
N SER A 244 -19.73 -19.25 -32.03
CA SER A 244 -20.54 -20.34 -31.46
C SER A 244 -21.76 -19.80 -30.72
N ILE A 245 -21.58 -18.78 -29.89
CA ILE A 245 -22.68 -18.15 -29.13
C ILE A 245 -23.75 -17.59 -30.08
N ARG A 246 -23.34 -16.98 -31.19
CA ARG A 246 -24.26 -16.48 -32.22
C ARG A 246 -24.93 -17.62 -32.99
N ALA A 247 -24.19 -18.66 -33.36
CA ALA A 247 -24.72 -19.80 -34.11
C ALA A 247 -25.80 -20.56 -33.31
N TYR A 248 -25.64 -20.69 -32.00
CA TYR A 248 -26.62 -21.33 -31.12
C TYR A 248 -27.74 -20.40 -30.62
N GLY A 249 -27.71 -19.10 -30.96
CA GLY A 249 -28.74 -18.14 -30.55
C GLY A 249 -28.81 -17.87 -29.03
N VAL A 250 -27.76 -18.17 -28.27
CA VAL A 250 -27.73 -18.08 -26.79
C VAL A 250 -27.12 -16.77 -26.25
N VAL A 251 -27.07 -15.73 -27.07
CA VAL A 251 -26.47 -14.42 -26.73
C VAL A 251 -27.07 -13.84 -25.44
N GLN A 252 -28.39 -13.87 -25.30
CA GLN A 252 -29.07 -13.24 -24.17
C GLN A 252 -28.83 -13.97 -22.84
N THR A 253 -28.72 -15.30 -22.87
CA THR A 253 -28.38 -16.12 -21.70
C THR A 253 -26.95 -15.81 -21.23
N PHE A 254 -26.00 -15.71 -22.16
CA PHE A 254 -24.63 -15.31 -21.85
C PHE A 254 -24.54 -13.89 -21.31
N PHE A 255 -25.29 -12.95 -21.90
CA PHE A 255 -25.35 -11.57 -21.44
C PHE A 255 -25.91 -11.46 -20.01
N SER A 256 -27.02 -12.15 -19.72
CA SER A 256 -27.61 -12.17 -18.37
C SER A 256 -26.64 -12.77 -17.33
N HIS A 257 -25.94 -13.85 -17.68
CA HIS A 257 -24.90 -14.43 -16.82
C HIS A 257 -23.73 -13.46 -16.59
N PHE A 258 -23.32 -12.72 -17.61
CA PHE A 258 -22.29 -11.69 -17.48
C PHE A 258 -22.74 -10.56 -16.54
N CYS A 259 -23.96 -10.03 -16.73
CA CYS A 259 -24.54 -9.00 -15.85
C CYS A 259 -24.57 -9.46 -14.39
N SER A 260 -25.02 -10.69 -14.10
CA SER A 260 -25.05 -11.22 -12.72
C SER A 260 -23.67 -11.23 -12.06
N LYS A 261 -22.61 -11.66 -12.76
CA LYS A 261 -21.24 -11.60 -12.23
C LYS A 261 -20.74 -10.17 -12.07
N LEU A 262 -21.14 -9.28 -12.96
CA LEU A 262 -20.78 -7.86 -12.93
C LEU A 262 -21.43 -7.17 -11.72
N ASP A 263 -22.69 -7.48 -11.41
CA ASP A 263 -23.40 -6.97 -10.25
C ASP A 263 -22.75 -7.40 -8.94
N ILE A 264 -22.32 -8.66 -8.83
CA ILE A 264 -21.56 -9.14 -7.66
C ILE A 264 -20.25 -8.36 -7.51
N GLN A 265 -19.53 -8.13 -8.62
CA GLN A 265 -18.29 -7.36 -8.61
C GLN A 265 -18.51 -5.90 -8.22
N ILE A 266 -19.57 -5.27 -8.76
CA ILE A 266 -19.95 -3.90 -8.41
C ILE A 266 -20.35 -3.83 -6.95
N GLY A 267 -21.16 -4.75 -6.44
CA GLY A 267 -21.57 -4.81 -5.04
C GLY A 267 -20.37 -4.92 -4.10
N CYS A 268 -19.42 -5.81 -4.38
CA CYS A 268 -18.18 -5.93 -3.60
C CYS A 268 -17.35 -4.64 -3.65
N ARG A 269 -17.25 -4.01 -4.83
CA ARG A 269 -16.53 -2.74 -5.00
C ARG A 269 -17.23 -1.59 -4.27
N TYR A 270 -18.55 -1.56 -4.27
CA TYR A 270 -19.35 -0.53 -3.62
C TYR A 270 -19.23 -0.63 -2.10
N LEU A 271 -19.32 -1.84 -1.53
CA LEU A 271 -19.04 -2.08 -0.11
C LEU A 271 -17.66 -1.53 0.29
N LYS A 272 -16.65 -1.72 -0.58
CA LYS A 272 -15.29 -1.20 -0.34
C LYS A 272 -15.22 0.33 -0.36
N ILE A 273 -16.04 0.99 -1.19
CA ILE A 273 -16.10 2.46 -1.24
C ILE A 273 -16.84 2.98 -0.01
N ILE A 274 -17.94 2.34 0.41
CA ILE A 274 -18.68 2.71 1.63
C ILE A 274 -17.81 2.55 2.86
N ASP A 275 -17.11 1.43 2.99
CA ASP A 275 -16.17 1.19 4.09
C ASP A 275 -15.11 2.31 4.18
N ARG A 276 -14.67 2.81 3.02
CA ARG A 276 -13.71 3.90 2.93
C ARG A 276 -14.31 5.30 3.20
N GLY A 277 -15.62 5.47 3.03
CA GLY A 277 -16.32 6.75 3.23
C GLY A 277 -17.02 6.88 4.60
N ARG A 278 -16.95 5.86 5.46
CA ARG A 278 -17.54 5.84 6.81
C ARG A 278 -16.54 6.19 7.93
N LEU A 279 -15.31 6.55 7.57
CA LEU A 279 -14.26 7.09 8.43
C LEU A 279 -14.05 8.57 8.12
#